data_AF-A0A5B1R364-F1
#
_entry.id   AF-A0A5B1R364-F1
#
_cell.length_a   1.000
_cell.length_b   1.000
_cell.length_c   1.000
_cell.angle_alpha   90.00
_cell.angle_beta   90.00
_cell.angle_gamma   90.00
#
_symmetry.space_group_name_H-M   'P 1'
#
loop_
_entity.id
_entity.type
_entity.pdbx_description
1 polymer ?
#
loop_
_entity_poly.entity_id
_entity_poly.type
_entity_poly.pdbx_seq_one_letter_code
_entity_poly.pdbx_strand_id
1 'polypeptide(L)'
;LRCLFERLTWLLNVNFTPIFVFDGPGCVTQVFSPAASHEQMLAIREGFMRLISAFGFPWRQVCLDSTTNADGNAQAPGDADAELARCQIEGLLDVVVSHDGRALLFGAFAIVSR
;
A
#
# COMPACT_ATOMS: atom_id res chain seq x y z
N LEU A 1 8.21 9.06 -12.52
CA LEU A 1 8.74 9.78 -11.32
C LEU A 1 8.26 11.23 -11.22
N ARG A 2 8.34 12.07 -12.27
CA ARG A 2 7.87 13.48 -12.21
C ARG A 2 6.45 13.65 -11.64
N CYS A 3 5.46 12.94 -12.16
CA CYS A 3 4.08 13.06 -11.67
C CYS A 3 3.92 12.63 -10.20
N LEU A 4 4.71 11.65 -9.73
CA LEU A 4 4.71 11.25 -8.31
C LEU A 4 5.32 12.34 -7.44
N PHE A 5 6.42 12.94 -7.87
CA PHE A 5 7.04 14.06 -7.17
C PHE A 5 6.06 15.23 -7.02
N GLU A 6 5.41 15.64 -8.11
CA GLU A 6 4.41 16.73 -8.08
C GLU A 6 3.24 16.42 -7.14
N ARG A 7 2.78 15.16 -7.09
CA ARG A 7 1.75 14.72 -6.14
C ARG A 7 2.23 14.76 -4.70
N LEU A 8 3.46 14.34 -4.41
CA LEU A 8 4.05 14.42 -3.07
C LEU A 8 4.26 15.89 -2.64
N THR A 9 4.65 16.78 -3.55
CA THR A 9 4.72 18.22 -3.28
C THR A 9 3.33 18.80 -3.01
N TRP A 10 2.32 18.38 -3.74
CA TRP A 10 0.94 18.76 -3.46
C TRP A 10 0.49 18.26 -2.07
N LEU A 11 0.88 17.04 -1.68
CA LEU A 11 0.58 16.48 -0.35
C LEU A 11 1.20 17.30 0.80
N LEU A 12 2.30 18.01 0.58
CA LEU A 12 2.87 18.92 1.57
C LEU A 12 2.04 20.20 1.77
N ASN A 13 1.16 20.54 0.82
CA ASN A 13 0.36 21.77 0.83
C ASN A 13 -1.09 21.55 1.30
N VAL A 14 -1.45 20.33 1.67
CA VAL A 14 -2.80 19.95 2.13
C VAL A 14 -2.78 19.54 3.59
N ASN A 15 -3.92 19.68 4.25
CA ASN A 15 -4.04 19.45 5.69
C ASN A 15 -4.53 18.02 6.00
N PHE A 16 -3.79 17.02 5.52
CA PHE A 16 -3.99 15.63 5.93
C PHE A 16 -2.64 14.91 5.97
N THR A 17 -2.55 13.88 6.81
CA THR A 17 -1.32 13.09 7.01
C THR A 17 -1.40 11.82 6.17
N PRO A 18 -0.76 11.76 4.99
CA PRO A 18 -0.80 10.56 4.16
C PRO A 18 0.04 9.45 4.80
N ILE A 19 -0.50 8.23 4.84
CA ILE A 19 0.21 7.01 5.18
C ILE A 19 0.20 6.10 3.95
N PHE A 20 1.38 5.68 3.50
CA PHE A 20 1.51 4.80 2.33
C PHE A 20 1.63 3.34 2.77
N VAL A 21 0.78 2.47 2.24
CA VAL A 21 0.81 1.03 2.48
C VAL A 21 1.18 0.31 1.19
N PHE A 22 2.19 -0.55 1.26
CA PHE A 22 2.69 -1.34 0.13
C PHE A 22 2.39 -2.82 0.33
N ASP A 23 2.07 -3.51 -0.77
CA ASP A 23 1.87 -4.95 -0.77
C ASP A 23 3.06 -5.71 -0.18
N GLY A 24 2.70 -6.75 0.55
CA GLY A 24 3.59 -7.74 1.13
C GLY A 24 3.94 -8.87 0.16
N PRO A 25 4.92 -9.71 0.51
CA PRO A 25 5.35 -10.83 -0.34
C PRO A 25 4.27 -11.90 -0.56
N GLY A 26 3.22 -11.92 0.28
CA GLY A 26 2.06 -12.80 0.13
C GLY A 26 0.99 -12.33 -0.84
N CYS A 27 1.17 -11.14 -1.46
CA CYS A 27 0.16 -10.59 -2.35
C CYS A 27 0.14 -11.36 -3.66
N VAL A 28 -0.95 -12.09 -3.90
CA VAL A 28 -1.25 -12.77 -5.17
C VAL A 28 -1.89 -11.79 -6.16
N THR A 29 -1.35 -10.59 -6.33
CA THR A 29 -1.79 -9.70 -7.40
C THR A 29 -1.22 -10.17 -8.74
N GLN A 30 -1.98 -11.07 -9.37
CA GLN A 30 -2.08 -11.22 -10.83
C GLN A 30 -2.61 -9.88 -11.38
N VAL A 31 -2.02 -9.17 -12.34
CA VAL A 31 -1.66 -9.57 -13.71
C VAL A 31 -0.46 -8.71 -14.13
N PHE A 32 0.67 -9.37 -14.35
CA PHE A 32 1.85 -8.75 -14.92
C PHE A 32 1.55 -8.22 -16.33
N SER A 33 1.78 -6.93 -16.56
CA SER A 33 1.94 -6.45 -17.93
C SER A 33 3.23 -7.04 -18.48
N PRO A 34 3.24 -7.72 -19.64
CA PRO A 34 4.45 -8.32 -20.21
C PRO A 34 5.51 -7.27 -20.64
N ALA A 35 5.23 -5.98 -20.48
CA ALA A 35 6.06 -4.89 -20.96
C ALA A 35 7.20 -4.46 -20.01
N ALA A 36 7.16 -4.82 -18.72
CA ALA A 36 8.18 -4.41 -17.74
C ALA A 36 8.84 -5.62 -17.08
N SER A 37 10.17 -5.61 -17.01
CA SER A 37 10.93 -6.63 -16.27
C SER A 37 10.62 -6.54 -14.77
N HIS A 38 10.58 -7.69 -14.10
CA HIS A 38 10.43 -7.78 -12.65
C HIS A 38 11.44 -6.89 -11.90
N GLU A 39 12.69 -6.83 -12.37
CA GLU A 39 13.74 -5.98 -11.80
C GLU A 39 13.43 -4.48 -11.92
N GLN A 40 12.86 -4.05 -13.05
CA GLN A 40 12.49 -2.65 -13.27
C GLN A 40 11.38 -2.23 -12.31
N MET A 41 10.42 -3.12 -12.04
CA MET A 41 9.34 -2.85 -11.09
C MET A 41 9.85 -2.76 -9.65
N LEU A 42 10.75 -3.66 -9.25
CA LEU A 42 11.40 -3.61 -7.94
C LEU A 42 12.18 -2.29 -7.79
N ALA A 43 12.96 -1.90 -8.79
CA ALA A 43 13.70 -0.63 -8.78
C ALA A 43 12.78 0.60 -8.68
N ILE A 44 11.63 0.59 -9.39
CA ILE A 44 10.62 1.66 -9.30
C ILE A 44 10.01 1.71 -7.90
N ARG A 45 9.65 0.56 -7.33
CA ARG A 45 9.10 0.45 -5.97
C ARG A 45 10.06 1.00 -4.93
N GLU A 46 11.33 0.57 -4.96
CA GLU A 46 12.36 1.06 -4.06
C GLU A 46 12.62 2.56 -4.24
N GLY A 47 12.70 3.04 -5.48
CA GLY A 47 12.86 4.45 -5.79
C GLY A 47 11.70 5.29 -5.25
N PHE A 48 10.46 4.77 -5.32
CA PHE A 48 9.30 5.44 -4.78
C PHE A 48 9.30 5.46 -3.24
N MET A 49 9.63 4.35 -2.58
CA MET A 49 9.76 4.30 -1.11
C MET A 49 10.82 5.28 -0.60
N ARG A 50 11.97 5.37 -1.29
CA ARG A 50 13.02 6.35 -0.96
C ARG A 50 12.51 7.79 -1.14
N LEU A 51 11.74 8.05 -2.19
CA LEU A 51 11.17 9.36 -2.44
C LEU A 51 10.16 9.76 -1.35
N ILE A 52 9.24 8.88 -0.97
CA ILE A 52 8.28 9.10 0.13
C ILE A 52 9.03 9.40 1.42
N SER A 53 10.06 8.60 1.73
CA SER A 53 10.90 8.78 2.92
C SER A 53 11.61 10.13 2.91
N ALA A 54 12.11 10.57 1.75
CA ALA A 54 12.77 11.87 1.60
C ALA A 54 11.81 13.06 1.80
N PHE A 55 10.53 12.90 1.49
CA PHE A 55 9.48 13.87 1.80
C PHE A 55 9.03 13.85 3.27
N GLY A 56 9.50 12.87 4.06
CA GLY A 56 9.16 12.74 5.48
C GLY A 56 7.81 12.06 5.73
N PHE A 57 7.20 11.45 4.72
CA PHE A 57 5.93 10.76 4.90
C PHE A 57 6.13 9.33 5.44
N PRO A 58 5.26 8.86 6.35
CA PRO A 58 5.31 7.49 6.84
C PRO A 58 4.87 6.52 5.74
N TRP A 59 5.57 5.40 5.64
CA TRP A 59 5.16 4.27 4.83
C TRP A 59 5.38 2.97 5.57
N ARG A 60 4.58 1.97 5.21
CA ARG A 60 4.76 0.59 5.68
C ARG A 60 4.59 -0.37 4.53
N GLN A 61 5.34 -1.44 4.58
CA GLN A 61 5.06 -2.63 3.78
C GLN A 61 4.25 -3.58 4.65
N VAL A 62 3.24 -4.23 4.07
CA VAL A 62 2.55 -5.35 4.72
C VAL A 62 3.59 -6.44 4.95
N CYS A 63 3.95 -6.65 6.21
CA CYS A 63 4.95 -7.63 6.63
C CYS A 63 4.25 -8.78 7.34
N LEU A 64 4.81 -9.98 7.22
CA LEU A 64 4.45 -11.17 7.99
C LEU A 64 4.33 -10.87 9.48
N ASP A 65 3.11 -10.77 10.00
CA ASP A 65 2.82 -11.32 11.30
C ASP A 65 3.13 -12.82 11.20
N SER A 66 3.96 -13.32 12.11
CA SER A 66 4.31 -14.73 12.21
C SER A 66 3.12 -15.55 12.72
N THR A 67 1.98 -15.50 12.03
CA THR A 67 0.82 -16.33 12.28
C THR A 67 0.88 -17.49 11.29
N THR A 68 1.41 -18.60 11.78
CA THR A 68 1.33 -19.89 11.08
C THR A 68 -0.12 -20.27 10.90
N ASN A 69 -0.49 -20.69 9.69
CA ASN A 69 -1.74 -21.38 9.38
C ASN A 69 -1.84 -22.63 10.30
N ALA A 70 -3.05 -23.19 10.48
CA ALA A 70 -3.23 -24.49 11.14
C ALA A 70 -2.36 -25.62 10.52
N ASP A 71 -1.91 -25.43 9.28
CA ASP A 71 -1.05 -26.33 8.51
C ASP A 71 0.47 -26.06 8.67
N GLY A 72 0.88 -25.12 9.54
CA GLY A 72 2.29 -24.79 9.78
C GLY A 72 2.99 -23.95 8.70
N ASN A 73 2.33 -23.65 7.59
CA ASN A 73 2.79 -22.65 6.62
C ASN A 73 2.59 -21.25 7.19
N ALA A 74 3.40 -20.27 6.81
CA ALA A 74 3.17 -18.88 7.22
C ALA A 74 2.15 -18.23 6.28
N GLN A 75 1.05 -17.69 6.82
CA GLN A 75 0.08 -16.96 6.01
C GLN A 75 0.75 -15.62 5.73
N ALA A 76 1.30 -15.45 4.53
CA ALA A 76 1.93 -14.19 4.19
C ALA A 76 0.82 -13.13 4.01
N PRO A 77 0.74 -12.10 4.85
CA PRO A 77 -0.13 -10.98 4.61
C PRO A 77 0.39 -10.27 3.35
N GLY A 78 -0.52 -10.05 2.41
CA GLY A 78 -0.16 -9.69 1.05
C GLY A 78 -0.75 -8.36 0.63
N ASP A 79 -2.04 -8.20 0.82
CA ASP A 79 -2.79 -7.15 0.14
C ASP A 79 -2.79 -5.84 0.93
N ALA A 80 -2.30 -4.76 0.31
CA ALA A 80 -2.34 -3.42 0.87
C ALA A 80 -3.78 -2.97 1.17
N ASP A 81 -4.77 -3.36 0.36
CA ASP A 81 -6.17 -2.97 0.57
C ASP A 81 -6.76 -3.60 1.84
N ALA A 82 -6.35 -4.83 2.17
CA ALA A 82 -6.76 -5.49 3.40
C ALA A 82 -6.16 -4.80 4.63
N GLU A 83 -4.87 -4.44 4.57
CA GLU A 83 -4.20 -3.74 5.67
C GLU A 83 -4.74 -2.32 5.86
N LEU A 84 -5.06 -1.62 4.78
CA LEU A 84 -5.72 -0.31 4.81
C LEU A 84 -7.09 -0.40 5.49
N ALA A 85 -7.90 -1.40 5.12
CA ALA A 85 -9.18 -1.65 5.76
C ALA A 85 -9.04 -1.95 7.26
N ARG A 86 -8.09 -2.82 7.64
CA ARG A 86 -7.79 -3.12 9.05
C ARG A 86 -7.40 -1.86 9.83
N CYS A 87 -6.51 -1.03 9.28
CA CYS A 87 -6.10 0.23 9.91
C CYS A 87 -7.28 1.19 10.07
N GLN A 88 -8.20 1.22 9.11
CA GLN A 88 -9.40 2.05 9.21
C GLN A 88 -10.36 1.55 10.31
N ILE A 89 -10.54 0.24 10.43
CA ILE A 89 -11.38 -0.38 11.48
C ILE A 89 -10.78 -0.15 12.88
N GLU A 90 -9.45 -0.20 13.00
CA GLU A 90 -8.72 0.06 14.25
C GLU A 90 -8.66 1.55 14.63
N GLY A 91 -9.17 2.44 13.76
CA GLY A 91 -9.17 3.89 13.99
C GLY A 91 -7.82 4.58 13.78
N LEU A 92 -6.88 3.92 13.06
CA LEU A 92 -5.59 4.49 12.67
C LEU A 92 -5.70 5.39 11.44
N LEU A 93 -6.71 5.15 10.59
CA LEU A 93 -6.97 5.91 9.37
C LEU A 93 -8.42 6.39 9.35
N ASP A 94 -8.64 7.64 8.96
CA ASP A 94 -9.99 8.18 8.76
C ASP A 94 -10.56 7.78 7.39
N VAL A 95 -9.70 7.74 6.36
CA VAL A 95 -10.08 7.53 4.96
C VAL A 95 -9.03 6.67 4.26
N VAL A 96 -9.49 5.72 3.45
CA VAL A 96 -8.66 4.89 2.57
C VAL A 96 -8.71 5.40 1.14
N VAL A 97 -7.54 5.57 0.50
CA VAL A 97 -7.45 5.86 -0.93
C VAL A 97 -7.04 4.58 -1.64
N SER A 98 -7.94 4.02 -2.45
CA SER A 98 -7.72 2.76 -3.18
C SER A 98 -8.25 2.88 -4.62
N HIS A 99 -7.67 2.11 -5.54
CA HIS A 99 -7.96 2.24 -6.98
C HIS A 99 -9.23 1.52 -7.42
N ASP A 100 -9.51 0.34 -6.85
CA ASP A 100 -10.54 -0.59 -7.34
C ASP A 100 -11.59 -0.94 -6.27
N GLY A 101 -11.54 -0.26 -5.12
CA GLY A 101 -12.50 -0.45 -4.03
C GLY A 101 -12.41 -1.81 -3.35
N ARG A 102 -11.36 -2.63 -3.61
CA ARG A 102 -11.18 -3.93 -2.94
C ARG A 102 -11.13 -3.81 -1.42
N ALA A 103 -10.69 -2.66 -0.90
CA ALA A 103 -10.76 -2.35 0.53
C ALA A 103 -12.18 -2.45 1.13
N LEU A 104 -13.25 -2.26 0.34
CA LEU A 104 -14.65 -2.48 0.81
C LEU A 104 -14.90 -3.94 1.19
N LEU A 105 -14.34 -4.89 0.41
CA LEU A 105 -14.49 -6.32 0.67
C LEU A 105 -13.82 -6.73 2.00
N PHE A 106 -12.82 -5.96 2.42
CA PHE A 106 -12.11 -6.13 3.69
C PHE A 106 -12.69 -5.29 4.85
N GLY A 107 -13.80 -4.59 4.62
CA GLY A 107 -14.53 -3.86 5.68
C GLY A 107 -14.16 -2.39 5.83
N ALA A 108 -13.40 -1.80 4.91
CA ALA A 108 -13.25 -0.34 4.87
C ALA A 108 -14.62 0.31 4.59
N PHE A 109 -14.88 1.44 5.24
CA PHE A 109 -16.18 2.13 5.20
C PHE A 109 -16.08 3.57 4.66
N ALA A 110 -14.89 4.11 4.45
CA ALA A 110 -14.66 5.49 4.02
C ALA A 110 -13.55 5.51 2.96
N ILE A 111 -13.94 5.35 1.69
CA ILE A 111 -12.99 5.18 0.59
C ILE A 111 -13.11 6.33 -0.40
N VAL A 112 -11.96 6.83 -0.83
CA VAL A 112 -11.82 7.71 -1.99
C VAL A 112 -11.18 6.91 -3.12
N SER A 113 -11.95 6.72 -4.19
CA SER A 113 -11.48 6.14 -5.44
C SER A 113 -11.33 7.24 -6.48
N ARG A 114 -10.31 7.13 -7.35
CA ARG A 114 -10.08 8.07 -8.46
C ARG A 114 -9.87 7.32 -9.77
#